data_AF-A0A3N4JZD0-F1
#
_entry.id   AF-A0A3N4JZD0-F1
#
_cell.length_a   1.000
_cell.length_b   1.000
_cell.length_c   1.000
_cell.angle_alpha   90.00
_cell.angle_beta   90.00
_cell.angle_gamma   90.00
#
_symmetry.space_group_name_H-M   'P 1'
#
loop_
_entity.id
_entity.type
_entity.pdbx_description
1 polymer ?
#
loop_
_entity_poly.entity_id
_entity_poly.type
_entity_poly.pdbx_seq_one_letter_code
_entity_poly.pdbx_strand_id
1 'polypeptide(L)' 'IKHPYLEAAFNITFFHTNPQPFYTLARFLHPGQFTIMVLHAFISLMAKKNLVPEYGHS' A
#
# COMPACT_ATOMS: atom_id res chain seq x y z
N ILE A 1 0.36 17.81 -9.19
CA ILE A 1 -0.88 18.39 -8.59
C ILE A 1 -1.21 17.55 -7.36
N LYS A 2 -1.05 18.07 -6.15
CA LYS A 2 -1.41 17.38 -4.91
C LYS A 2 -2.94 17.48 -4.75
N HIS A 3 -3.63 16.35 -4.82
CA HIS A 3 -5.08 16.32 -4.63
C HIS A 3 -5.35 16.21 -3.11
N PRO A 4 -5.93 17.23 -2.45
CA PRO A 4 -6.11 17.21 -1.00
C PRO A 4 -6.96 16.02 -0.52
N TYR A 5 -7.81 15.48 -1.40
CA TYR A 5 -8.72 14.38 -1.09
C TYR A 5 -8.07 12.99 -1.10
N LEU A 6 -6.98 12.78 -1.85
CA LEU A 6 -6.39 11.43 -1.95
C LEU A 6 -5.69 11.06 -0.64
N GLU A 7 -4.89 11.98 -0.10
CA GLU A 7 -4.28 11.80 1.23
C GLU A 7 -5.35 11.82 2.34
N ALA A 8 -6.39 12.63 2.22
CA ALA A 8 -7.48 12.67 3.19
C ALA A 8 -8.26 11.36 3.29
N ALA A 9 -8.39 10.59 2.20
CA ALA A 9 -9.00 9.26 2.23
C ALA A 9 -8.25 8.27 3.14
N PHE A 10 -6.98 8.56 3.48
CA PHE A 10 -6.17 7.78 4.41
C PHE A 10 -6.12 8.36 5.84
N ASN A 11 -6.79 9.49 6.10
CA ASN A 11 -6.87 10.07 7.44
C ASN A 11 -7.98 9.40 8.27
N ILE A 12 -7.62 8.90 9.46
CA ILE A 12 -8.56 8.16 10.32
C ILE A 12 -9.75 9.01 10.80
N THR A 13 -9.50 10.28 11.17
CA THR A 13 -10.55 11.21 11.61
C THR A 13 -11.51 11.55 10.47
N PHE A 14 -10.96 11.73 9.27
CA PHE A 14 -11.76 11.94 8.06
C PHE A 14 -12.61 10.71 7.73
N PHE A 15 -12.05 9.49 7.86
CA PHE A 15 -12.78 8.24 7.62
C PHE A 15 -14.03 8.10 8.49
N HIS A 16 -13.95 8.47 9.78
CA HIS A 16 -15.11 8.45 10.67
C HIS A 16 -16.23 9.41 10.23
N THR A 17 -15.89 10.52 9.59
CA THR A 17 -16.85 11.54 9.14
C THR A 17 -17.41 11.24 7.75
N ASN A 18 -16.56 10.76 6.83
CA ASN A 18 -16.93 10.40 5.47
C ASN A 18 -16.05 9.25 4.94
N PRO A 19 -16.47 7.99 5.07
CA PRO A 19 -15.68 6.84 4.64
C PRO A 19 -15.75 6.56 3.13
N GLN A 20 -16.64 7.24 2.39
CA GLN A 20 -16.90 6.95 0.97
C GLN A 20 -15.65 7.11 0.07
N PRO A 21 -14.76 8.11 0.26
CA PRO A 21 -13.54 8.22 -0.53
C PRO A 21 -12.59 7.03 -0.35
N PHE A 22 -12.45 6.50 0.87
CA PHE A 22 -11.65 5.30 1.13
C PHE A 22 -12.23 4.09 0.41
N TYR A 23 -13.53 3.82 0.56
CA TYR A 23 -14.16 2.67 -0.10
C TYR A 23 -14.15 2.77 -1.62
N THR A 24 -14.24 3.98 -2.16
CA THR A 24 -14.14 4.21 -3.61
C THR A 24 -12.74 3.83 -4.09
N LEU A 25 -11.70 4.31 -3.39
CA LEU A 25 -10.31 3.97 -3.71
C LEU A 25 -10.02 2.48 -3.50
N ALA A 26 -10.48 1.88 -2.41
CA ALA A 26 -10.28 0.47 -2.10
C ALA A 26 -10.77 -0.42 -3.23
N ARG A 27 -11.95 -0.15 -3.81
CA ARG A 27 -12.46 -0.91 -4.97
C ARG A 27 -11.53 -0.86 -6.18
N PHE A 28 -10.94 0.29 -6.49
CA PHE A 28 -9.94 0.39 -7.57
C PHE A 28 -8.65 -0.35 -7.24
N LEU A 29 -8.30 -0.46 -5.95
CA LEU A 29 -7.11 -1.15 -5.46
C LEU A 29 -7.36 -2.64 -5.15
N HIS A 30 -8.52 -3.19 -5.50
CA HIS A 30 -8.82 -4.59 -5.20
C HIS A 30 -7.77 -5.54 -5.83
N PRO A 31 -7.23 -6.49 -5.04
CA PRO A 31 -6.29 -7.48 -5.54
C PRO A 31 -6.94 -8.30 -6.66
N GLY A 32 -6.16 -8.59 -7.71
CA GLY A 32 -6.64 -9.23 -8.94
C GLY A 32 -6.64 -8.32 -10.17
N GLN A 33 -6.56 -7.00 -9.98
CA GLN A 33 -6.38 -6.03 -11.08
C GLN A 33 -4.93 -5.58 -11.28
N PHE A 34 -4.02 -5.99 -10.40
CA PHE A 34 -2.61 -5.60 -10.44
C PHE A 34 -1.71 -6.80 -10.71
N THR A 35 -0.82 -6.64 -11.69
CA THR A 35 0.21 -7.63 -11.96
C THR A 35 1.30 -7.53 -10.90
N ILE A 36 1.62 -8.66 -10.27
CA ILE A 36 2.81 -8.76 -9.41
C ILE A 36 4.04 -8.54 -10.30
N MET A 37 4.66 -7.36 -10.18
CA MET A 37 5.90 -7.03 -10.90
C MET A 37 7.05 -7.97 -10.49
N VAL A 38 8.00 -8.22 -11.40
CA VAL A 38 9.23 -9.01 -11.17
C VAL A 38 9.96 -8.59 -9.88
N LEU A 39 9.91 -7.31 -9.53
CA LEU A 39 10.44 -6.78 -8.28
C LEU A 39 9.89 -7.48 -7.02
N HIS A 40 8.60 -7.79 -6.95
CA HIS A 40 8.02 -8.49 -5.79
C HIS A 40 8.59 -9.90 -5.65
N ALA A 41 8.78 -10.61 -6.77
CA ALA A 41 9.39 -11.93 -6.78
C ALA A 41 10.86 -11.87 -6.36
N PHE A 42 11.59 -10.84 -6.83
CA PHE A 42 12.97 -10.60 -6.43
C PHE A 42 13.10 -10.30 -4.93
N ILE A 43 12.28 -9.41 -4.38
CA ILE A 43 12.23 -9.11 -2.93
C ILE A 43 11.87 -10.37 -2.13
N SER A 44 10.88 -11.13 -2.58
CA SER A 44 10.50 -12.41 -1.93
C SER A 44 11.64 -13.42 -1.94
N LEU A 45 12.42 -13.49 -3.02
CA LEU A 45 13.58 -14.36 -3.12
C LEU A 45 14.72 -13.91 -2.19
N MET A 46 14.98 -12.61 -2.12
CA MET A 46 15.97 -12.06 -1.18
C MET A 46 15.58 -12.37 0.26
N ALA A 47 14.30 -12.20 0.63
CA ALA A 47 13.80 -12.50 1.97
C ALA A 47 14.00 -13.98 2.32
N LYS A 48 13.65 -14.89 1.40
CA LYS A 48 13.87 -16.35 1.56
C LYS A 48 15.34 -16.72 1.74
N LYS A 49 16.27 -15.90 1.24
CA LYS A 49 17.71 -16.12 1.34
C LYS A 49 18.36 -15.34 2.49
N ASN A 50 17.60 -14.65 3.34
CA ASN A 50 18.10 -13.74 4.38
C ASN A 50 19.05 -12.66 3.83
N LEU A 51 18.76 -12.16 2.62
CA LEU A 51 19.54 -11.13 1.93
C LEU A 51 18.87 -9.76 1.97
N VAL A 52 17.68 -9.66 2.57
CA VAL A 52 17.03 -8.37 2.82
C VAL A 52 17.77 -7.70 3.98
N PRO A 53 18.22 -6.44 3.84
CA PRO A 53 18.85 -5.73 4.93
C PRO A 53 17.91 -5.70 6.15
N GLU A 54 18.33 -6.29 7.26
CA GLU A 54 17.65 -6.12 8.54
C GLU A 54 17.88 -4.67 8.99
N TYR A 55 16.87 -3.83 8.80
CA TYR A 55 16.84 -2.52 9.44
C TYR A 55 16.40 -2.71 10.90
N GLY A 56 17.29 -3.26 11.74
CA GLY A 56 17.00 -3.50 13.15
C GLY A 56 17.96 -4.45 13.86
N HIS A 57 19.23 -4.08 13.98
CA HIS A 57 20.03 -4.48 15.14
C HIS A 57 20.51 -3.21 15.85
N SER A 58 19.76 -2.82 16.88
CA SER A 58 20.17 -1.93 17.96
C SER A 58 19.61 -2.52 19.25
#